data_AF-A0A7V3YN87-F1
#
_entry.id   AF-A0A7V3YN87-F1
#
_cell.length_a   1.000
_cell.length_b   1.000
_cell.length_c   1.000
_cell.angle_alpha   90.00
_cell.angle_beta   90.00
_cell.angle_gamma   90.00
#
_symmetry.space_group_name_H-M   'P 1'
#
loop_
_entity.id
_entity.type
_entity.pdbx_description
1 polymer ?
#
loop_
_entity_poly.entity_id
_entity_poly.type
_entity_poly.pdbx_seq_one_letter_code
_entity_poly.pdbx_strand_id
1 'polypeptide(L)'
;MHRILFTIWNFPVYSYGVLLGLAFFVGILFAIRRAPRFGVSPEAVIEAASLCIIGAVLGSRLAYVVLHWDYYRQFPLHIFSFREGGLTFYGGVLGAIVLTVPYLHLKRYPLAAFFDLFAPPLALGYAIARVG
;
A
#
# COMPACT_ATOMS: atom_id res chain seq x y z
N MET A 1 -19.90 7.03 8.86
CA MET A 1 -19.05 8.19 8.55
C MET A 1 -19.54 8.85 7.27
N HIS A 2 -19.45 10.18 7.12
CA HIS A 2 -19.72 10.83 5.83
C HIS A 2 -18.69 10.37 4.80
N ARG A 3 -19.08 10.23 3.53
CA ARG A 3 -18.19 9.74 2.45
C ARG A 3 -17.14 10.79 2.04
N ILE A 4 -17.50 12.07 2.12
CA ILE A 4 -16.65 13.22 1.82
C ILE A 4 -16.45 13.95 3.14
N LEU A 5 -15.20 14.12 3.58
CA LEU A 5 -14.88 14.84 4.81
C LEU A 5 -14.96 16.36 4.59
N PHE A 6 -14.33 16.81 3.52
CA PHE A 6 -14.32 18.21 3.08
C PHE A 6 -13.93 18.29 1.61
N THR A 7 -14.21 19.43 1.00
CA THR A 7 -13.82 19.74 -0.37
C THR A 7 -12.74 20.81 -0.33
N ILE A 8 -11.58 20.54 -0.93
CA ILE A 8 -10.59 21.59 -1.19
C ILE A 8 -10.90 22.14 -2.58
N TRP A 9 -11.45 23.36 -2.64
CA TRP A 9 -12.02 23.94 -3.85
C TRP A 9 -13.09 23.03 -4.47
N ASN A 10 -12.75 22.24 -5.50
CA ASN A 10 -13.63 21.27 -6.15
C ASN A 10 -13.14 19.82 -6.03
N PHE A 11 -12.15 19.55 -5.18
CA PHE A 11 -11.63 18.21 -4.96
C PHE A 11 -12.22 17.60 -3.69
N PRO A 12 -13.12 16.60 -3.81
CA PRO A 12 -13.66 15.90 -2.65
C PRO A 12 -12.58 15.04 -2.00
N VAL A 13 -12.34 15.27 -0.71
CA VAL A 13 -11.47 14.43 0.11
C VAL A 13 -12.31 13.33 0.73
N TYR A 14 -12.09 12.10 0.27
CA TYR A 14 -12.81 10.93 0.74
C TYR A 14 -12.26 10.42 2.08
N SER A 15 -13.18 10.07 2.98
CA SER A 15 -12.87 9.56 4.33
C SER A 15 -12.02 8.30 4.28
N TYR A 16 -12.34 7.40 3.34
CA TYR A 16 -11.58 6.18 3.09
C TYR A 16 -10.09 6.48 2.77
N GLY A 17 -9.81 7.45 1.91
CA GLY A 17 -8.44 7.80 1.53
C GLY A 17 -7.66 8.39 2.71
N VAL A 18 -8.30 9.23 3.51
CA VAL A 18 -7.69 9.83 4.72
C VAL A 18 -7.39 8.75 5.76
N LEU A 19 -8.33 7.85 6.03
CA LEU A 19 -8.15 6.77 6.99
C LEU A 19 -7.13 5.73 6.51
N LEU A 20 -7.07 5.47 5.21
CA LEU A 20 -6.03 4.64 4.62
C LEU A 20 -4.64 5.27 4.77
N GLY A 21 -4.51 6.59 4.54
CA GLY A 21 -3.27 7.32 4.79
C GLY A 21 -2.86 7.29 6.26
N LEU A 22 -3.83 7.46 7.17
CA LEU A 22 -3.61 7.34 8.61
C LEU A 22 -3.17 5.93 9.01
N ALA A 23 -3.79 4.89 8.43
CA ALA A 23 -3.43 3.50 8.64
C ALA A 23 -1.96 3.23 8.28
N PHE A 24 -1.50 3.70 7.11
CA PHE A 24 -0.10 3.61 6.72
C PHE A 24 0.81 4.38 7.68
N PHE A 25 0.45 5.61 8.03
CA PHE A 25 1.26 6.44 8.92
C PHE A 25 1.46 5.78 10.29
N VAL A 26 0.38 5.35 10.93
CA VAL A 26 0.43 4.69 12.24
C VAL A 26 1.15 3.35 12.15
N GLY A 27 0.90 2.57 11.11
CA GLY A 27 1.54 1.27 10.90
C GLY A 27 3.06 1.39 10.74
N ILE A 28 3.53 2.32 9.91
CA ILE A 28 4.97 2.58 9.70
C ILE A 28 5.61 3.07 11.00
N LEU A 29 4.97 4.02 11.69
CA LEU A 29 5.49 4.55 12.96
C LEU A 29 5.61 3.46 14.03
N PHE A 30 4.64 2.55 14.09
CA PHE A 30 4.67 1.40 15.00
C PHE A 30 5.80 0.41 14.63
N ALA A 31 5.98 0.14 13.33
CA ALA A 31 7.05 -0.73 12.84
C ALA A 31 8.44 -0.14 13.15
N ILE A 32 8.66 1.15 12.90
CA ILE A 32 9.93 1.84 13.19
C ILE A 32 10.33 1.66 14.65
N ARG A 33 9.39 1.86 15.59
CA ARG A 33 9.67 1.72 17.03
C ARG A 33 10.04 0.31 17.44
N ARG A 34 9.60 -0.71 16.69
CA ARG A 34 9.88 -2.12 16.98
C ARG A 34 11.07 -2.66 16.20
N ALA A 35 11.46 -2.03 15.10
CA ALA A 35 12.49 -2.50 14.16
C ALA A 35 13.79 -2.96 14.84
N PRO A 36 14.36 -2.23 15.83
CA PRO A 36 15.61 -2.65 16.48
C PRO A 36 15.52 -4.00 17.18
N ARG A 37 14.33 -4.39 17.68
CA ARG A 37 14.10 -5.69 18.33
C ARG A 37 14.12 -6.87 17.36
N PHE A 38 13.97 -6.60 16.07
CA PHE A 38 13.92 -7.59 14.99
C PHE A 38 15.19 -7.57 14.13
N GLY A 39 16.22 -6.82 14.53
CA GLY A 39 17.47 -6.69 13.75
C GLY A 39 17.29 -5.94 12.43
N VAL A 40 16.25 -5.12 12.31
CA VAL A 40 15.95 -4.30 11.13
C VAL A 40 16.19 -2.83 11.50
N SER A 41 16.84 -2.07 10.62
CA SER A 41 17.04 -0.64 10.88
C SER A 41 15.75 0.15 10.60
N PRO A 42 15.49 1.25 11.34
CA PRO A 42 14.37 2.16 11.05
C PRO A 42 14.32 2.65 9.60
N GLU A 43 15.48 2.90 9.00
CA GLU A 43 15.63 3.35 7.62
C GLU A 43 15.13 2.27 6.65
N ALA A 44 15.49 1.01 6.90
CA ALA A 44 15.03 -0.12 6.10
C ALA A 44 13.50 -0.31 6.19
N VAL A 45 12.88 0.00 7.34
CA VAL A 45 11.42 -0.01 7.47
C VAL A 45 10.78 1.05 6.58
N ILE A 46 11.33 2.26 6.53
CA ILE A 46 10.82 3.35 5.70
C ILE A 46 11.00 3.03 4.21
N GLU A 47 12.20 2.56 3.82
CA GLU A 47 12.50 2.15 2.45
C GLU A 47 11.58 1.00 2.00
N ALA A 48 11.44 -0.05 2.82
CA ALA A 48 10.58 -1.19 2.51
C ALA A 48 9.09 -0.82 2.47
N ALA A 49 8.62 0.04 3.37
CA ALA A 49 7.23 0.53 3.36
C ALA A 49 6.94 1.38 2.13
N SER A 50 7.90 2.21 1.70
CA SER A 50 7.77 3.02 0.48
C SER A 50 7.67 2.13 -0.76
N LEU A 51 8.55 1.12 -0.87
CA LEU A 51 8.48 0.12 -1.94
C LEU A 51 7.17 -0.68 -1.91
N CYS A 52 6.69 -1.02 -0.72
CA CYS A 52 5.43 -1.73 -0.53
C CYS A 52 4.24 -0.91 -1.05
N ILE A 53 4.17 0.38 -0.72
CA ILE A 53 3.10 1.29 -1.19
C ILE A 53 3.17 1.45 -2.72
N ILE A 54 4.37 1.69 -3.27
CA ILE A 54 4.56 1.83 -4.72
C ILE A 54 4.15 0.53 -5.43
N GLY A 55 4.63 -0.61 -4.94
CA GLY A 55 4.32 -1.92 -5.50
C GLY A 55 2.84 -2.25 -5.41
N ALA A 56 2.18 -1.87 -4.31
CA ALA A 56 0.75 -2.06 -4.14
C ALA A 56 -0.06 -1.24 -5.16
N VAL A 57 0.27 0.03 -5.36
CA VAL A 57 -0.44 0.89 -6.32
C VAL A 57 -0.22 0.41 -7.76
N LEU A 58 1.03 0.13 -8.14
CA LEU A 58 1.35 -0.33 -9.50
C LEU A 58 0.77 -1.72 -9.78
N GLY A 59 0.95 -2.66 -8.85
CA GLY A 59 0.46 -4.03 -9.00
C GLY A 59 -1.06 -4.10 -9.01
N SER A 60 -1.74 -3.33 -8.15
CA SER A 60 -3.21 -3.29 -8.13
C SER A 60 -3.79 -2.76 -9.45
N ARG A 61 -3.14 -1.76 -10.05
CA ARG A 61 -3.53 -1.20 -11.35
C ARG A 61 -3.24 -2.15 -12.50
N LEU A 62 -2.02 -2.69 -12.57
CA LEU A 62 -1.61 -3.63 -13.63
C LEU A 62 -2.53 -4.85 -13.65
N ALA A 63 -2.78 -5.46 -12.49
CA ALA A 63 -3.68 -6.60 -12.42
C ALA A 63 -5.12 -6.24 -12.82
N TYR A 64 -5.61 -5.05 -12.45
CA TYR A 64 -6.94 -4.60 -12.89
C TYR A 64 -7.02 -4.48 -14.42
N VAL A 65 -6.01 -3.88 -15.03
CA VAL A 65 -5.91 -3.68 -16.49
C VAL A 65 -5.85 -5.02 -17.21
N VAL A 66 -5.07 -5.98 -16.69
CA VAL A 66 -4.98 -7.34 -17.25
C VAL A 66 -6.33 -8.05 -17.18
N LEU A 67 -7.04 -7.94 -16.06
CA LEU A 67 -8.36 -8.55 -15.90
C LEU A 67 -9.44 -7.92 -16.81
N HIS A 68 -9.27 -6.66 -17.20
CA HIS A 68 -10.21 -5.90 -18.04
C HIS A 68 -9.58 -5.56 -19.39
N TRP A 69 -8.72 -6.44 -19.89
CA TRP A 69 -7.90 -6.17 -21.08
C TRP A 69 -8.73 -5.82 -22.32
N ASP A 70 -9.92 -6.41 -22.48
CA ASP A 70 -10.82 -6.14 -23.59
C ASP A 70 -11.29 -4.68 -23.68
N TYR A 71 -11.38 -4.00 -22.54
CA TYR A 71 -11.66 -2.57 -22.46
C TYR A 71 -10.41 -1.74 -22.75
N TYR A 72 -9.30 -2.05 -22.07
CA TYR A 72 -8.08 -1.24 -22.15
C TYR A 72 -7.35 -1.36 -23.50
N ARG A 73 -7.52 -2.45 -24.25
CA ARG A 73 -7.04 -2.56 -25.63
C ARG A 73 -7.71 -1.55 -26.58
N GLN A 74 -8.94 -1.14 -26.28
CA GLN A 74 -9.69 -0.15 -27.07
C GLN A 74 -9.37 1.28 -26.62
N PHE A 75 -9.06 1.46 -25.32
CA PHE A 75 -8.76 2.75 -24.71
C PHE A 75 -7.44 2.72 -23.91
N PRO A 76 -6.28 2.61 -24.57
CA PRO A 76 -4.99 2.38 -23.90
C PRO A 76 -4.58 3.54 -22.97
N LEU A 77 -4.99 4.78 -23.27
CA LEU A 77 -4.69 5.94 -22.42
C LEU A 77 -5.37 5.85 -21.04
N HIS A 78 -6.49 5.11 -20.93
CA HIS A 78 -7.22 4.97 -19.66
C HIS A 78 -6.42 4.14 -18.65
N ILE A 79 -5.40 3.39 -19.07
CA ILE A 79 -4.51 2.63 -18.18
C ILE A 79 -3.90 3.55 -17.11
N PHE A 80 -3.57 4.80 -17.46
CA PHE A 80 -2.95 5.77 -16.54
C PHE A 80 -3.97 6.57 -15.71
N SER A 81 -5.28 6.40 -15.94
CA SER A 81 -6.32 7.09 -15.18
C SER A 81 -6.58 6.40 -13.84
N PHE A 82 -5.80 6.77 -12.81
CA PHE A 82 -5.98 6.26 -11.44
C PHE A 82 -7.20 6.85 -10.72
N ARG A 83 -7.78 7.94 -11.24
CA ARG A 83 -8.88 8.67 -10.58
C ARG A 83 -10.24 8.00 -10.78
N GLU A 84 -10.40 7.23 -11.84
CA GLU A 84 -11.65 6.51 -12.15
C GLU A 84 -11.84 5.24 -11.29
N GLY A 85 -10.88 4.94 -10.41
CA GLY A 85 -10.82 3.67 -9.68
C GLY A 85 -10.13 2.59 -10.50
N GLY A 86 -10.54 1.33 -10.32
CA GLY A 86 -9.95 0.20 -11.04
C GLY A 86 -8.60 -0.24 -10.47
N LEU A 87 -8.61 -0.59 -9.19
CA LEU A 87 -7.49 -1.20 -8.48
C LEU A 87 -7.96 -2.53 -7.89
N THR A 88 -7.15 -3.57 -8.01
CA THR A 88 -7.44 -4.86 -7.36
C THR A 88 -6.63 -5.05 -6.10
N PHE A 89 -7.26 -5.56 -5.04
CA PHE A 89 -6.57 -5.88 -3.80
C PHE A 89 -5.46 -6.93 -4.03
N TYR A 90 -5.78 -8.02 -4.71
CA TYR A 90 -4.83 -9.12 -4.98
C TYR A 90 -3.62 -8.66 -5.79
N GLY A 91 -3.83 -7.82 -6.82
CA GLY A 91 -2.74 -7.22 -7.57
C GLY A 91 -1.85 -6.33 -6.71
N GLY A 92 -2.43 -5.61 -5.76
CA GLY A 92 -1.68 -4.78 -4.82
C GLY A 92 -0.82 -5.61 -3.87
N VAL A 93 -1.37 -6.68 -3.30
CA VAL A 93 -0.61 -7.60 -2.44
C VAL A 93 0.55 -8.22 -3.21
N LEU A 94 0.30 -8.71 -4.43
CA LEU A 94 1.35 -9.29 -5.27
C LEU A 94 2.43 -8.26 -5.61
N GLY A 95 2.05 -7.06 -6.06
CA GLY A 95 2.99 -6.01 -6.42
C GLY A 95 3.84 -5.52 -5.24
N ALA A 96 3.25 -5.43 -4.05
CA ALA A 96 3.99 -5.12 -2.82
C ALA A 96 5.03 -6.19 -2.51
N ILE A 97 4.67 -7.47 -2.58
CA ILE A 97 5.60 -8.59 -2.36
C ILE A 97 6.74 -8.56 -3.38
N VAL A 98 6.41 -8.38 -4.66
CA VAL A 98 7.39 -8.39 -5.76
C VAL A 98 8.40 -7.25 -5.65
N LEU A 99 8.03 -6.08 -5.14
CA LEU A 99 8.99 -4.98 -4.93
C LEU A 99 9.74 -5.07 -3.59
N THR A 100 9.06 -5.44 -2.51
CA THR A 100 9.65 -5.35 -1.17
C THR A 100 10.52 -6.56 -0.83
N VAL A 101 10.13 -7.78 -1.20
CA VAL A 101 10.87 -9.00 -0.82
C VAL A 101 12.26 -9.06 -1.46
N PRO A 102 12.45 -8.79 -2.77
CA PRO A 102 13.78 -8.78 -3.37
C PRO A 102 14.70 -7.71 -2.77
N TYR A 103 14.16 -6.53 -2.45
CA TYR A 103 14.90 -5.47 -1.77
C TYR A 103 15.42 -5.94 -0.40
N LEU A 104 14.56 -6.54 0.43
CA LEU A 104 14.94 -7.04 1.74
C LEU A 104 15.99 -8.16 1.64
N HIS A 105 15.83 -9.04 0.66
CA HIS A 105 16.79 -10.12 0.39
C HIS A 105 18.16 -9.58 -0.03
N LEU A 106 18.19 -8.59 -0.93
CA LEU A 106 19.42 -7.92 -1.38
C LEU A 106 20.14 -7.22 -0.23
N LYS A 107 19.39 -6.63 0.70
CA LYS A 107 19.90 -5.98 1.91
C LYS A 107 20.23 -6.97 3.05
N ARG A 108 20.04 -8.28 2.83
CA ARG A 108 20.29 -9.37 3.79
C ARG A 108 19.50 -9.22 5.11
N TYR A 109 18.33 -8.59 5.07
CA TYR A 109 17.46 -8.57 6.23
C TYR A 109 16.73 -9.91 6.38
N PRO A 110 16.55 -10.41 7.61
CA PRO A 110 15.79 -11.63 7.87
C PRO A 110 14.31 -11.44 7.51
N LEU A 111 13.86 -12.07 6.42
CA LEU A 111 12.48 -11.94 5.91
C LEU A 111 11.43 -12.32 6.96
N ALA A 112 11.65 -13.40 7.70
CA ALA A 112 10.73 -13.83 8.75
C ALA A 112 10.56 -12.76 9.84
N ALA A 113 11.67 -12.21 10.33
CA ALA A 113 11.64 -11.15 11.32
C ALA A 113 10.99 -9.87 10.78
N PHE A 114 11.15 -9.57 9.50
CA PHE A 114 10.46 -8.46 8.84
C PHE A 114 8.94 -8.69 8.79
N PHE A 115 8.48 -9.88 8.40
CA PHE A 115 7.05 -10.18 8.39
C PHE A 115 6.46 -10.17 9.82
N ASP A 116 7.17 -10.70 10.82
CA ASP A 116 6.76 -10.65 12.23
C ASP A 116 6.70 -9.21 12.77
N LEU A 117 7.64 -8.36 12.33
CA LEU A 117 7.65 -6.94 12.65
C LEU A 117 6.40 -6.22 12.11
N PHE A 118 5.98 -6.56 10.89
CA PHE A 118 4.86 -5.91 10.19
C PHE A 118 3.49 -6.54 10.47
N ALA A 119 3.40 -7.74 11.03
CA ALA A 119 2.12 -8.39 11.31
C ALA A 119 1.19 -7.55 12.23
N PRO A 120 1.65 -6.99 13.38
CA PRO A 120 0.79 -6.12 14.19
C PRO A 120 0.42 -4.79 13.49
N PRO A 121 1.34 -4.05 12.85
CA PRO A 121 0.99 -2.90 12.00
C PRO A 121 -0.05 -3.19 10.92
N LEU A 122 0.03 -4.35 10.26
CA LEU A 122 -0.93 -4.76 9.24
C LEU A 122 -2.33 -4.95 9.83
N ALA A 123 -2.43 -5.63 10.97
CA ALA A 123 -3.71 -5.81 11.67
C ALA A 123 -4.32 -4.46 12.10
N LEU A 124 -3.48 -3.56 12.63
CA LEU A 124 -3.90 -2.21 13.00
C LEU A 124 -4.36 -1.40 11.79
N GLY A 125 -3.61 -1.46 10.70
CA GLY A 125 -3.95 -0.79 9.45
C GLY A 125 -5.27 -1.29 8.87
N TYR A 126 -5.51 -2.60 8.91
CA TYR A 126 -6.77 -3.19 8.49
C TYR A 126 -7.93 -2.72 9.38
N ALA A 127 -7.76 -2.68 10.70
CA ALA A 127 -8.78 -2.17 11.61
C ALA A 127 -9.15 -0.71 11.31
N ILE A 128 -8.16 0.16 11.06
CA ILE A 128 -8.39 1.56 10.70
C ILE A 128 -9.09 1.65 9.33
N ALA A 129 -8.62 0.91 8.34
CA ALA A 129 -9.20 0.91 7.00
C ALA A 129 -10.64 0.38 6.96
N ARG A 130 -11.04 -0.47 7.92
CA ARG A 130 -12.42 -0.99 8.04
C ARG A 130 -13.41 0.03 8.62
N VAL A 131 -12.93 1.08 9.28
CA VAL A 131 -13.77 2.16 9.82
C VAL A 131 -14.09 3.20 8.73
N GLY A 132 -13.20 3.37 7.75
CA GLY A 132 -13.33 4.34 6.67
C GLY A 132 -14.24 3.93 5.54
#